data_AF-A0AAU5MPV7-F1
#
_entry.id   AF-A0AAU5MPV7-F1
#
_cell.length_a   1.000
_cell.length_b   1.000
_cell.length_c   1.000
_cell.angle_alpha   90.00
_cell.angle_beta   90.00
_cell.angle_gamma   90.00
#
_symmetry.space_group_name_H-M   'P 1'
#
loop_
_entity.id
_entity.type
_entity.pdbx_description
1 polymer ?
#
loop_
_entity_poly.entity_id
_entity_poly.type
_entity_poly.pdbx_seq_one_letter_code
_entity_poly.pdbx_strand_id
1 'polypeptide(L)'
;MLEQFLFDHGSYFMDDYGDINLCAISWQLESIPAAGFLTMPTGESDGDCIERFAETHASRVERRPPEVGRCWEERGTWLRPPLLLDRRLLNPSDRGLQVLEGRTRVGVLRCRLREELHVAPEHQAWVGRP
;
A
#
# COMPACT_ATOMS: atom_id res chain seq x y z
N MET A 1 -2.39 13.50 6.17
CA MET A 1 -1.97 12.45 5.22
C MET A 1 -3.16 11.85 4.51
N LEU A 2 -4.15 11.29 5.22
CA LEU A 2 -5.41 10.88 4.60
C LEU A 2 -6.11 12.06 3.92
N GLU A 3 -6.21 13.21 4.59
CA GLU A 3 -6.80 14.43 3.99
C GLU A 3 -6.11 14.83 2.68
N GLN A 4 -4.78 14.83 2.66
CA GLN A 4 -4.00 15.12 1.45
C GLN A 4 -4.26 14.08 0.35
N PHE A 5 -4.29 12.79 0.71
CA PHE A 5 -4.62 11.72 -0.22
C PHE A 5 -6.03 11.88 -0.80
N LEU A 6 -7.03 12.15 0.03
CA LEU A 6 -8.41 12.39 -0.41
C LEU A 6 -8.54 13.66 -1.26
N PHE A 7 -7.75 14.69 -0.97
CA PHE A 7 -7.70 15.90 -1.79
C PHE A 7 -7.10 15.60 -3.18
N ASP A 8 -5.98 14.85 -3.23
CA ASP A 8 -5.27 14.56 -4.47
C ASP A 8 -5.94 13.46 -5.32
N HIS A 9 -6.68 12.55 -4.68
CA HIS A 9 -7.21 11.32 -5.29
C HIS A 9 -8.69 11.07 -4.99
N GLY A 10 -9.45 12.09 -4.58
CA GLY A 10 -10.84 11.93 -4.15
C GLY A 10 -11.76 11.30 -5.20
N SER A 11 -11.61 11.65 -6.48
CA SER A 11 -12.41 11.04 -7.55
C SER A 11 -12.15 9.54 -7.66
N TYR A 12 -10.88 9.13 -7.65
CA TYR A 12 -10.47 7.72 -7.68
C TYR A 12 -10.93 6.96 -6.44
N PHE A 13 -10.86 7.60 -5.27
CA PHE A 13 -11.35 7.01 -4.02
C PHE A 13 -12.86 6.71 -4.08
N MET A 14 -13.65 7.59 -4.68
CA MET A 14 -15.10 7.41 -4.76
C MET A 14 -15.52 6.21 -5.60
N ASP A 15 -14.72 5.82 -6.60
CA ASP A 15 -15.04 4.70 -7.49
C ASP A 15 -15.12 3.36 -6.72
N ASP A 16 -14.19 3.14 -5.79
CA ASP A 16 -14.09 1.87 -5.04
C ASP A 16 -14.55 1.97 -3.58
N TYR A 17 -14.58 3.17 -3.00
CA TYR A 17 -14.72 3.39 -1.56
C TYR A 17 -15.73 4.49 -1.20
N GLY A 18 -16.57 4.91 -2.15
CA GLY A 18 -17.48 6.04 -1.98
C GLY A 18 -18.58 5.86 -0.92
N ASP A 19 -18.84 4.63 -0.51
CA ASP A 19 -19.83 4.28 0.50
C ASP A 19 -19.24 4.13 1.92
N ILE A 20 -17.92 4.26 2.06
CA ILE A 20 -17.24 4.13 3.34
C ILE A 20 -17.47 5.38 4.20
N ASN A 21 -17.96 5.16 5.42
CA ASN A 21 -18.04 6.22 6.42
C ASN A 21 -16.64 6.54 6.99
N LEU A 22 -15.97 7.55 6.44
CA LEU A 22 -14.66 7.99 6.89
C LEU A 22 -14.61 8.41 8.37
N CYS A 23 -15.71 8.91 8.93
CA CYS A 23 -15.80 9.29 10.35
C CYS A 23 -15.80 8.08 11.29
N ALA A 24 -16.06 6.88 10.77
CA ALA A 24 -16.03 5.63 11.53
C ALA A 24 -14.66 4.93 11.48
N ILE A 25 -13.64 5.56 10.86
CA ILE A 25 -12.31 4.94 10.70
C ILE A 25 -11.33 5.47 11.73
N SER A 26 -10.73 4.56 12.50
CA SER A 26 -9.57 4.84 13.34
C SER A 26 -8.29 4.43 12.62
N TRP A 27 -7.35 5.36 12.47
CA TRP A 27 -6.07 5.12 11.79
C TRP A 27 -4.96 4.82 12.78
N GLN A 28 -4.30 3.68 12.60
CA GLN A 28 -3.21 3.22 13.47
C GLN A 28 -1.97 2.88 12.64
N LEU A 29 -0.79 3.17 13.17
CA LEU A 29 0.46 2.72 12.57
C LEU A 29 0.77 1.30 13.08
N GLU A 30 0.73 0.32 12.18
CA GLU A 30 0.91 -1.10 12.51
C GLU A 30 2.11 -1.69 11.76
N SER A 31 2.81 -2.65 12.38
CA SER A 31 3.81 -3.48 11.70
C SER A 31 3.15 -4.70 11.08
N ILE A 32 3.25 -4.84 9.77
CA ILE A 32 2.65 -5.93 9.01
C ILE A 32 3.77 -6.83 8.47
N PRO A 33 3.71 -8.17 8.66
CA PRO A 33 4.68 -9.08 8.08
C PRO A 33 4.76 -8.95 6.57
N ALA A 34 5.96 -9.06 5.99
CA ALA A 34 6.19 -8.96 4.55
C ALA A 34 5.30 -9.92 3.74
N ALA A 35 5.11 -11.14 4.25
CA ALA A 35 4.24 -12.15 3.65
C ALA A 35 2.78 -11.69 3.50
N GLY A 36 2.29 -10.81 4.40
CA GLY A 36 0.94 -10.27 4.35
C GLY A 36 0.67 -9.38 3.13
N PHE A 37 1.72 -8.83 2.50
CA PHE A 37 1.59 -7.97 1.31
C PHE A 37 1.53 -8.75 0.00
N LEU A 38 1.95 -10.02 -0.03
CA LEU A 38 2.06 -10.83 -1.24
C LEU A 38 0.71 -11.02 -1.94
N THR A 39 -0.37 -11.17 -1.18
CA THR A 39 -1.72 -11.42 -1.69
C THR A 39 -2.69 -10.29 -1.36
N MET A 40 -2.21 -9.18 -0.82
CA MET A 40 -3.05 -8.07 -0.39
C MET A 40 -3.71 -7.39 -1.61
N PRO A 41 -5.05 -7.33 -1.70
CA PRO A 41 -5.74 -6.73 -2.83
C PRO A 41 -5.68 -5.20 -2.81
N THR A 42 -6.11 -4.59 -3.90
CA THR A 42 -6.43 -3.16 -4.05
C THR A 42 -7.93 -2.99 -4.29
N GLY A 43 -8.39 -1.75 -4.52
CA GLY A 43 -9.73 -1.49 -5.03
C GLY A 43 -9.95 -2.13 -6.41
N GLU A 44 -11.22 -2.32 -6.78
CA GLU A 44 -11.60 -3.03 -8.01
C GLU A 44 -11.10 -2.28 -9.26
N SER A 45 -11.19 -0.95 -9.24
CA SER A 45 -10.76 -0.08 -10.35
C SER A 45 -9.25 -0.15 -10.65
N ASP A 46 -8.41 -0.57 -9.69
CA ASP A 46 -6.96 -0.68 -9.85
C ASP A 46 -6.56 -1.87 -10.75
N GLY A 47 -7.40 -2.91 -10.83
CA GLY A 47 -7.08 -4.18 -11.49
C GLY A 47 -5.72 -4.73 -11.04
N ASP A 48 -4.90 -5.21 -11.98
CA ASP A 48 -3.57 -5.77 -11.70
C ASP A 48 -2.47 -4.69 -11.56
N CYS A 49 -2.77 -3.52 -10.98
CA CYS A 49 -1.79 -2.42 -10.90
C CYS A 49 -0.52 -2.80 -10.13
N ILE A 50 -0.64 -3.57 -9.04
CA ILE A 50 0.51 -3.96 -8.22
C ILE A 50 1.48 -4.82 -9.02
N GLU A 51 0.99 -5.78 -9.80
CA GLU A 51 1.86 -6.65 -10.61
C GLU A 51 2.55 -5.86 -11.73
N ARG A 52 1.82 -4.96 -12.41
CA ARG A 52 2.42 -4.03 -13.39
C ARG A 52 3.50 -3.13 -12.78
N PHE A 53 3.35 -2.77 -11.50
CA PHE A 53 4.36 -2.00 -10.79
C PHE A 53 5.57 -2.83 -10.38
N ALA A 54 5.36 -4.12 -10.06
CA ALA A 54 6.44 -5.07 -9.79
C ALA A 54 7.34 -5.27 -11.02
N GLU A 55 6.77 -5.42 -12.22
CA GLU A 55 7.53 -5.61 -13.48
C GLU A 55 8.49 -4.45 -13.81
N THR A 56 8.22 -3.26 -13.29
CA THR A 56 8.98 -2.03 -13.59
C THR A 56 9.70 -1.47 -12.36
N HIS A 57 9.95 -2.29 -11.33
CA HIS A 57 10.40 -1.87 -10.01
C HIS A 57 11.67 -1.01 -10.01
N ALA A 58 12.73 -1.44 -10.69
CA ALA A 58 14.03 -0.72 -10.71
C ALA A 58 13.86 0.71 -11.22
N SER A 59 13.19 0.87 -12.36
CA SER A 59 12.92 2.19 -12.95
C SER A 59 12.05 3.08 -12.05
N ARG A 60 11.19 2.50 -11.21
CA ARG A 60 10.32 3.25 -10.30
C ARG A 60 11.06 3.71 -9.06
N VAL A 61 12.05 2.96 -8.58
CA VAL A 61 12.93 3.39 -7.49
C VAL A 61 13.89 4.46 -7.98
N GLU A 62 14.49 4.30 -9.16
CA GLU A 62 15.44 5.26 -9.74
C GLU A 62 14.84 6.64 -10.03
N ARG A 63 13.57 6.70 -10.43
CA ARG A 63 12.87 7.97 -10.73
C ARG A 63 12.43 8.75 -9.48
N ARG A 64 12.65 8.20 -8.28
CA ARG A 64 12.27 8.82 -7.01
C ARG A 64 13.46 9.55 -6.38
N PRO A 65 13.21 10.45 -5.42
CA PRO A 65 14.30 11.06 -4.65
C PRO A 65 15.26 9.99 -4.10
N PRO A 66 16.59 10.25 -4.08
CA PRO A 66 17.60 9.26 -3.69
C PRO A 66 17.35 8.62 -2.31
N GLU A 67 16.68 9.33 -1.41
CA GLU A 67 16.27 8.85 -0.10
C GLU A 67 15.39 7.59 -0.19
N VAL A 68 14.52 7.50 -1.21
CA VAL A 68 13.65 6.34 -1.40
C VAL A 68 14.47 5.10 -1.75
N GLY A 69 15.44 5.23 -2.67
CA GLY A 69 16.36 4.15 -3.01
C GLY A 69 17.17 3.69 -1.81
N ARG A 70 17.78 4.64 -1.07
CA ARG A 70 18.54 4.32 0.16
C ARG A 70 17.71 3.57 1.19
N CYS A 71 16.42 3.90 1.36
CA CYS A 71 15.57 3.17 2.29
C CYS A 71 15.39 1.70 1.92
N TRP A 72 15.22 1.41 0.63
CA TRP A 72 15.10 0.04 0.15
C TRP A 72 16.42 -0.72 0.26
N GLU A 73 17.54 -0.10 -0.11
CA GLU A 73 18.84 -0.78 -0.07
C GLU A 73 19.38 -0.98 1.35
N GLU A 74 19.22 0.01 2.24
CA GLU A 74 19.76 -0.07 3.60
C GLU A 74 18.80 -0.79 4.55
N ARG A 75 17.49 -0.51 4.43
CA ARG A 75 16.49 -0.93 5.43
C ARG A 75 15.51 -1.97 4.88
N GLY A 76 15.52 -2.27 3.59
CA GLY A 76 14.61 -3.24 2.99
C GLY A 76 13.13 -2.83 3.07
N THR A 77 12.85 -1.52 3.21
CA THR A 77 11.48 -1.02 3.40
C THR A 77 11.30 0.40 2.87
N TRP A 78 10.06 0.87 2.86
CA TRP A 78 9.69 2.19 2.35
C TRP A 78 10.15 3.34 3.25
N LEU A 79 10.41 4.50 2.61
CA LEU A 79 10.69 5.76 3.32
C LEU A 79 9.47 6.28 4.10
N ARG A 80 8.26 6.06 3.57
CA ARG A 80 6.99 6.43 4.20
C ARG A 80 6.03 5.24 4.18
N PRO A 81 5.28 4.99 5.27
CA PRO A 81 4.23 3.97 5.31
C PRO A 81 3.14 4.17 4.25
N PRO A 82 2.63 3.09 3.61
CA PRO A 82 1.41 3.14 2.79
C PRO A 82 0.14 3.27 3.65
N LEU A 83 -0.99 3.54 3.01
CA LEU A 83 -2.32 3.46 3.63
C LEU A 83 -2.96 2.12 3.28
N LEU A 84 -3.41 1.41 4.30
CA LEU A 84 -4.17 0.17 4.19
C LEU A 84 -5.55 0.37 4.81
N LEU A 85 -6.50 -0.42 4.35
CA LEU A 85 -7.85 -0.45 4.89
C LEU A 85 -8.19 -1.86 5.36
N ASP A 86 -8.82 -1.96 6.54
CA ASP A 86 -9.47 -3.19 6.96
C ASP A 86 -10.70 -3.43 6.08
N ARG A 87 -10.74 -4.59 5.42
CA ARG A 87 -11.81 -4.91 4.45
C ARG A 87 -13.17 -5.10 5.13
N ARG A 88 -13.22 -5.13 6.47
CA ARG A 88 -14.48 -5.08 7.22
C ARG A 88 -15.24 -3.77 7.05
N LEU A 89 -14.53 -2.70 6.66
CA LEU A 89 -15.09 -1.37 6.37
C LEU A 89 -15.77 -1.29 5.00
N LEU A 90 -15.63 -2.30 4.15
CA LEU A 90 -16.19 -2.34 2.80
C LEU A 90 -17.62 -2.86 2.79
N ASN A 91 -18.30 -2.64 1.66
CA ASN A 91 -19.58 -3.25 1.33
C ASN A 91 -19.48 -3.98 -0.03
N PRO A 92 -19.61 -5.31 -0.07
CA PRO A 92 -19.80 -6.20 1.07
C PRO A 92 -18.57 -6.25 1.99
N SER A 93 -18.82 -6.46 3.28
CA SER A 93 -17.76 -6.60 4.30
C SER A 93 -16.96 -7.88 4.06
N ASP A 94 -15.63 -7.79 4.12
CA ASP A 94 -14.73 -8.94 3.94
C ASP A 94 -13.58 -8.94 4.98
N ARG A 95 -12.75 -9.98 4.97
CA ARG A 95 -11.61 -10.16 5.86
C ARG A 95 -10.31 -9.70 5.21
N GLY A 96 -9.35 -9.37 6.07
CA GLY A 96 -7.99 -8.99 5.68
C GLY A 96 -7.83 -7.49 5.45
N LEU A 97 -6.64 -7.12 4.99
CA LEU A 97 -6.31 -5.75 4.63
C LEU A 97 -6.33 -5.58 3.11
N GLN A 98 -6.51 -4.36 2.65
CA GLN A 98 -6.30 -3.98 1.26
C GLN A 98 -5.46 -2.71 1.17
N VAL A 99 -4.75 -2.54 0.06
CA VAL A 99 -3.93 -1.36 -0.20
C VAL A 99 -4.79 -0.23 -0.73
N LEU A 100 -4.90 0.85 0.03
CA LEU A 100 -5.61 2.07 -0.37
C LEU A 100 -4.67 3.05 -1.11
N GLU A 101 -3.46 3.20 -0.59
CA GLU A 101 -2.42 4.06 -1.14
C GLU A 101 -1.06 3.36 -1.06
N GLY A 102 -0.12 3.74 -1.92
CA GLY A 102 1.22 3.18 -1.90
C GLY A 102 1.38 1.92 -2.74
N ARG A 103 0.47 1.69 -3.70
CA ARG A 103 0.47 0.55 -4.63
C ARG A 103 1.81 0.31 -5.31
N THR A 104 2.51 1.37 -5.72
CA THR A 104 3.87 1.26 -6.25
C THR A 104 4.87 0.72 -5.22
N ARG A 105 4.79 1.13 -3.94
CA ARG A 105 5.67 0.61 -2.88
C ARG A 105 5.40 -0.86 -2.62
N VAL A 106 4.13 -1.27 -2.63
CA VAL A 106 3.76 -2.68 -2.49
C VAL A 106 4.22 -3.50 -3.71
N GLY A 107 4.12 -2.96 -4.93
CA GLY A 107 4.68 -3.60 -6.13
C GLY A 107 6.19 -3.80 -6.05
N VAL A 108 6.93 -2.78 -5.59
CA VAL A 108 8.38 -2.88 -5.34
C VAL A 108 8.68 -3.96 -4.29
N LEU A 109 7.94 -3.99 -3.18
CA LEU A 109 8.09 -5.03 -2.15
C LEU A 109 7.89 -6.44 -2.73
N ARG A 110 6.81 -6.66 -3.48
CA ARG A 110 6.54 -7.97 -4.11
C ARG A 110 7.63 -8.39 -5.06
N CYS A 111 8.15 -7.46 -5.86
CA CYS A 111 9.24 -7.77 -6.77
C CYS A 111 10.53 -8.12 -6.02
N ARG A 112 10.91 -7.33 -5.02
CA ARG A 112 12.11 -7.62 -4.21
C ARG A 112 12.02 -8.95 -3.50
N LEU A 113 10.84 -9.32 -2.97
CA LEU A 113 10.61 -10.64 -2.38
C LEU A 113 10.76 -11.77 -3.43
N ARG A 114 10.24 -11.57 -4.64
CA ARG A 114 10.33 -12.55 -5.75
C ARG A 114 11.76 -12.72 -6.27
N GLU A 115 12.54 -11.65 -6.28
CA GLU A 115 13.94 -11.63 -6.72
C GLU A 115 14.94 -11.93 -5.59
N GLU A 116 14.45 -12.29 -4.40
CA GLU A 116 15.28 -12.58 -3.22
C GLU A 116 16.24 -11.42 -2.83
N LEU A 117 15.81 -10.18 -3.10
CA LEU A 117 16.53 -8.97 -2.73
C LEU A 117 16.32 -8.61 -1.25
N HIS A 118 17.13 -7.68 -0.73
CA HIS A 118 17.01 -7.20 0.65
C HIS A 118 15.62 -6.62 0.93
N VAL A 119 14.93 -7.21 1.92
CA VAL A 119 13.59 -6.87 2.38
C VAL A 119 13.52 -7.07 3.91
N ALA A 120 12.96 -6.09 4.62
CA ALA A 120 12.69 -6.23 6.05
C ALA A 120 11.61 -7.29 6.32
N PRO A 121 11.65 -8.03 7.44
CA PRO A 121 10.64 -9.05 7.74
C PRO A 121 9.24 -8.46 8.00
N GLU A 122 9.19 -7.21 8.45
CA GLU A 122 7.97 -6.48 8.77
C GLU A 122 8.04 -5.06 8.22
N HIS A 123 6.87 -4.49 7.92
CA HIS A 123 6.78 -3.16 7.38
C HIS A 123 5.65 -2.34 8.00
N GLN A 124 5.95 -1.08 8.30
CA GLN A 124 4.98 -0.17 8.92
C GLN A 124 3.95 0.34 7.92
N ALA A 125 2.67 0.21 8.21
CA ALA A 125 1.58 0.76 7.41
C ALA A 125 0.57 1.49 8.29
N TRP A 126 -0.05 2.54 7.76
CA TRP A 126 -1.23 3.13 8.40
C TRP A 126 -2.45 2.30 8.03
N VAL A 127 -3.12 1.73 9.02
CA VAL A 127 -4.27 0.86 8.84
C VAL A 127 -5.51 1.56 9.35
N GLY A 128 -6.49 1.72 8.46
CA GLY A 128 -7.84 2.17 8.82
C GLY A 128 -8.65 1.00 9.36
N ARG A 129 -9.07 1.08 10.63
CA ARG A 129 -9.88 0.09 11.34
C ARG A 129 -11.27 0.66 11.68
N PRO A 130 -12.32 -0.17 11.83
CA PRO A 130 -13.60 0.24 12.42
C PRO A 130 -13.48 0.69 13.88
#